data_AF-A0A562U6T0-F1
#
_entry.id   AF-A0A562U6T0-F1
#
_cell.length_a   1.000
_cell.length_b   1.000
_cell.length_c   1.000
_cell.angle_alpha   90.00
_cell.angle_beta   90.00
_cell.angle_gamma   90.00
#
_symmetry.space_group_name_H-M   'P 1'
#
loop_
_entity.id
_entity.type
_entity.pdbx_description
1 polymer ?
#
loop_
_entity_poly.entity_id
_entity_poly.type
_entity_poly.pdbx_seq_one_letter_code
_entity_poly.pdbx_strand_id
1 'polypeptide(L)'
;MNEIKLNRINYLNIAAMLASACLAFIIPFELVLLSYAILGPAHYLTEISWLNARQFFTLKKYDYLLIAAVVILALLLKLPAANLIYYTFGLSLILIVVRGSISRILAFIVLIIAGYFLLTNNLLRTIFGLYVPTFIHVYLFTGAFILFGALKDKIVSGYLAFIFFLLCPVLLCVLFTSYHNTPATWAINNYDSFKKLITVALRSPSVNVYTSPAAVMLTRLIAFAYTYHYLNWFTKTRVINWHRISVTRAVILGIIWAASVTLYFYNYRLGIKWLFLLSLIHVILEFPLNHKSFIGIGKEIRFRLNGAD
;
A
#
# COMPACT_ATOMS: atom_id res chain seq x y z
N MET A 1 20.67 -15.73 -0.17
CA MET A 1 21.05 -15.11 -1.48
C MET A 1 22.42 -14.49 -1.27
N ASN A 2 23.40 -14.66 -2.17
CA ASN A 2 24.74 -14.08 -1.94
C ASN A 2 24.68 -12.53 -1.91
N GLU A 3 25.52 -11.90 -1.10
CA GLU A 3 25.55 -10.48 -0.77
C GLU A 3 25.57 -9.57 -2.00
N ILE A 4 26.36 -9.91 -3.01
CA ILE A 4 26.43 -9.19 -4.30
C ILE A 4 25.05 -9.03 -4.94
N LYS A 5 24.23 -10.07 -4.88
CA LYS A 5 22.87 -10.05 -5.48
C LYS A 5 21.93 -9.18 -4.65
N LEU A 6 22.05 -9.18 -3.33
CA LEU A 6 21.26 -8.33 -2.42
C LEU A 6 21.62 -6.85 -2.63
N ASN A 7 22.92 -6.52 -2.72
CA ASN A 7 23.40 -5.18 -3.04
C ASN A 7 22.82 -4.68 -4.37
N ARG A 8 22.87 -5.48 -5.44
CA ARG A 8 22.28 -5.11 -6.73
C ARG A 8 20.78 -4.79 -6.63
N ILE A 9 20.01 -5.58 -5.89
CA ILE A 9 18.57 -5.34 -5.70
C ILE A 9 18.33 -4.03 -4.93
N ASN A 10 19.12 -3.76 -3.90
CA ASN A 10 18.99 -2.54 -3.11
C ASN A 10 19.35 -1.29 -3.91
N TYR A 11 20.38 -1.34 -4.76
CA TYR A 11 20.69 -0.22 -5.67
C TYR A 11 19.62 -0.01 -6.74
N LEU A 12 19.03 -1.08 -7.27
CA LEU A 12 17.87 -0.95 -8.17
C LEU A 12 16.66 -0.33 -7.47
N ASN A 13 16.43 -0.65 -6.18
CA ASN A 13 15.41 0.02 -5.39
C ASN A 13 15.68 1.50 -5.24
N ILE A 14 16.93 1.89 -4.93
CA ILE A 14 17.31 3.31 -4.82
C ILE A 14 17.09 4.02 -6.16
N ALA A 15 17.52 3.43 -7.28
CA ALA A 15 17.28 3.98 -8.61
C ALA A 15 15.79 4.17 -8.90
N ALA A 16 14.94 3.20 -8.52
CA ALA A 16 13.49 3.32 -8.65
C ALA A 16 12.89 4.42 -7.77
N MET A 17 13.42 4.64 -6.55
CA MET A 17 13.01 5.77 -5.69
C MET A 17 13.36 7.11 -6.34
N LEU A 18 14.59 7.25 -6.82
CA LEU A 18 15.05 8.48 -7.48
C LEU A 18 14.24 8.77 -8.75
N ALA A 19 14.00 7.75 -9.60
CA ALA A 19 13.15 7.88 -10.77
C ALA A 19 11.72 8.29 -10.41
N SER A 20 11.13 7.65 -9.39
CA SER A 20 9.80 8.02 -8.88
C SER A 20 9.77 9.46 -8.37
N ALA A 21 10.83 9.91 -7.69
CA ALA A 21 10.92 11.27 -7.17
C ALA A 21 11.06 12.30 -8.31
N CYS A 22 11.91 12.04 -9.30
CA CYS A 22 12.02 12.89 -10.49
C CYS A 22 10.70 13.02 -11.24
N LEU A 23 10.00 11.91 -11.48
CA LEU A 23 8.70 11.94 -12.15
C LEU A 23 7.65 12.67 -11.29
N ALA A 24 7.63 12.42 -9.98
CA ALA A 24 6.71 13.08 -9.05
C ALA A 24 6.96 14.59 -9.00
N PHE A 25 8.20 15.03 -9.16
CA PHE A 25 8.52 16.45 -9.25
C PHE A 25 7.95 17.09 -10.53
N ILE A 26 8.10 16.43 -11.68
CA ILE A 26 7.77 16.96 -13.02
C ILE A 26 6.26 16.90 -13.30
N ILE A 27 5.60 15.75 -13.07
CA ILE A 27 4.20 15.49 -13.45
C ILE A 27 3.39 14.84 -12.30
N PRO A 28 3.27 15.47 -11.12
CA PRO A 28 2.69 14.82 -9.94
C PRO A 28 1.25 14.35 -10.12
N PHE A 29 0.40 15.14 -10.78
CA PHE A 29 -1.03 14.82 -10.91
C PHE A 29 -1.25 13.66 -11.89
N GLU A 30 -0.62 13.74 -13.06
CA GLU A 30 -0.63 12.71 -14.08
C GLU A 30 -0.01 11.42 -13.54
N LEU A 31 1.10 11.52 -12.80
CA LEU A 31 1.81 10.37 -12.29
C LEU A 31 1.00 9.57 -11.28
N VAL A 32 0.24 10.21 -10.38
CA VAL A 32 -0.68 9.49 -9.48
C VAL A 32 -1.70 8.70 -10.29
N LEU A 33 -2.34 9.35 -11.27
CA LEU A 33 -3.39 8.72 -12.09
C LEU A 33 -2.83 7.58 -12.94
N LEU A 34 -1.70 7.79 -13.62
CA LEU A 34 -1.07 6.79 -14.49
C LEU A 34 -0.51 5.62 -13.67
N SER A 35 0.14 5.90 -12.54
CA SER A 35 0.66 4.84 -11.66
C SER A 35 -0.48 4.01 -11.10
N TYR A 36 -1.57 4.64 -10.65
CA TYR A 36 -2.74 3.93 -10.17
C TYR A 36 -3.42 3.10 -11.27
N ALA A 37 -3.56 3.65 -12.47
CA ALA A 37 -4.25 3.01 -13.59
C ALA A 37 -3.46 1.87 -14.24
N ILE A 38 -2.14 2.02 -14.36
CA ILE A 38 -1.29 1.10 -15.14
C ILE A 38 -0.52 0.17 -14.21
N LEU A 39 0.24 0.72 -13.27
CA LEU A 39 1.10 -0.06 -12.36
C LEU A 39 0.27 -0.73 -11.26
N GLY A 40 -0.77 -0.04 -10.78
CA GLY A 40 -1.69 -0.53 -9.75
C GLY A 40 -2.26 -1.91 -10.05
N PRO A 41 -3.07 -2.11 -11.11
CA PRO A 41 -3.65 -3.43 -11.38
C PRO A 41 -2.60 -4.51 -11.64
N ALA A 42 -1.47 -4.18 -12.27
CA ALA A 42 -0.38 -5.15 -12.44
C ALA A 42 0.18 -5.60 -11.09
N HIS A 43 0.39 -4.64 -10.18
CA HIS A 43 0.83 -4.89 -8.80
C HIS A 43 -0.19 -5.74 -8.05
N TYR A 44 -1.45 -5.31 -7.97
CA TYR A 44 -2.51 -6.01 -7.23
C TYR A 44 -2.65 -7.47 -7.69
N LEU A 45 -2.71 -7.70 -9.01
CA LEU A 45 -2.93 -9.02 -9.58
C LEU A 45 -1.76 -9.98 -9.31
N THR A 46 -0.53 -9.49 -9.52
CA THR A 46 0.67 -10.30 -9.30
C THR A 46 0.93 -10.54 -7.81
N GLU A 47 0.58 -9.59 -6.96
CA GLU A 47 0.68 -9.73 -5.51
C GLU A 47 -0.36 -10.65 -4.91
N ILE A 48 -1.65 -10.51 -5.25
CA ILE A 48 -2.69 -11.44 -4.82
C ILE A 48 -2.32 -12.87 -5.26
N SER A 49 -1.81 -13.01 -6.48
CA SER A 49 -1.34 -14.29 -7.00
C SER A 49 -0.23 -14.90 -6.14
N TRP A 50 0.71 -14.07 -5.70
CA TRP A 50 1.85 -14.44 -4.86
C TRP A 50 1.49 -14.70 -3.39
N LEU A 51 0.56 -13.92 -2.83
CA LEU A 51 0.01 -14.08 -1.48
C LEU A 51 -0.73 -15.42 -1.37
N ASN A 52 -1.50 -15.79 -2.39
CA ASN A 52 -2.19 -17.06 -2.45
C ASN A 52 -1.21 -18.25 -2.36
N ALA A 53 -0.06 -18.17 -3.04
CA ALA A 53 1.00 -19.18 -2.96
C ALA A 53 1.62 -19.30 -1.55
N ARG A 54 1.38 -18.33 -0.67
CA ARG A 54 1.86 -18.28 0.73
C ARG A 54 0.73 -18.38 1.75
N GLN A 55 -0.45 -18.81 1.32
CA GLN A 55 -1.65 -18.93 2.17
C GLN A 55 -1.94 -17.62 2.93
N PHE A 56 -1.69 -16.48 2.27
CA PHE A 56 -1.89 -15.14 2.83
C PHE A 56 -1.22 -14.93 4.20
N PHE A 57 -0.17 -15.68 4.53
CA PHE A 57 0.56 -15.59 5.80
C PHE A 57 -0.29 -15.85 7.07
N THR A 58 -1.49 -16.41 6.93
CA THR A 58 -2.32 -16.81 8.08
C THR A 58 -1.83 -18.13 8.69
N LEU A 59 -2.17 -18.38 9.97
CA LEU A 59 -1.72 -19.60 10.66
C LEU A 59 -2.32 -20.89 10.09
N LYS A 60 -3.63 -20.90 9.79
CA LYS A 60 -4.30 -22.06 9.20
C LYS A 60 -4.53 -21.85 7.70
N LYS A 61 -4.55 -22.96 6.95
CA LYS A 61 -4.67 -22.99 5.49
C LYS A 61 -5.86 -22.17 4.96
N TYR A 62 -7.00 -22.23 5.62
CA TYR A 62 -8.25 -21.59 5.16
C TYR A 62 -8.64 -20.33 5.95
N ASP A 63 -7.75 -19.80 6.79
CA ASP A 63 -8.06 -18.62 7.63
C ASP A 63 -8.40 -17.38 6.78
N TYR A 64 -7.86 -17.25 5.56
CA TYR A 64 -8.20 -16.16 4.65
C TYR A 64 -9.68 -16.14 4.23
N LEU A 65 -10.39 -17.27 4.31
CA LEU A 65 -11.84 -17.33 4.04
C LEU A 65 -12.64 -16.59 5.11
N LEU A 66 -12.14 -16.50 6.36
CA LEU A 66 -12.78 -15.71 7.41
C LEU A 66 -12.69 -14.22 7.11
N ILE A 67 -11.56 -13.76 6.54
CA ILE A 67 -11.41 -12.38 6.07
C ILE A 67 -12.42 -12.11 4.95
N ALA A 68 -12.52 -13.01 3.97
CA ALA A 68 -13.50 -12.89 2.88
C ALA A 68 -14.94 -12.86 3.39
N ALA A 69 -15.30 -13.71 4.37
CA ALA A 69 -16.63 -13.72 4.98
C ALA A 69 -16.95 -12.39 5.68
N VAL A 70 -16.01 -11.80 6.41
CA VAL A 70 -16.18 -10.48 7.03
C VAL A 70 -16.33 -9.38 6.00
N VAL A 71 -15.57 -9.42 4.90
CA VAL A 71 -15.73 -8.47 3.78
C VAL A 71 -17.14 -8.57 3.20
N ILE A 72 -17.60 -9.77 2.86
CA ILE A 72 -18.93 -10.00 2.29
C ILE A 72 -20.02 -9.53 3.26
N LEU A 73 -19.93 -9.91 4.54
CA LEU A 73 -20.91 -9.50 5.54
C LEU A 73 -20.94 -7.98 5.72
N ALA A 74 -19.78 -7.32 5.78
CA ALA A 74 -19.68 -5.87 5.89
C ALA A 74 -20.30 -5.15 4.68
N LEU A 75 -20.10 -5.70 3.47
CA LEU A 75 -20.72 -5.18 2.24
C LEU A 75 -22.25 -5.37 2.26
N LEU A 76 -22.74 -6.55 2.66
CA LEU A 76 -24.18 -6.84 2.78
C LEU A 76 -24.87 -5.93 3.79
N LEU A 77 -24.22 -5.70 4.92
CA LEU A 77 -24.67 -4.78 5.98
C LEU A 77 -24.41 -3.30 5.66
N LYS A 78 -23.82 -2.99 4.50
CA LYS A 78 -23.47 -1.63 4.05
C LYS A 78 -22.67 -0.85 5.09
N LEU A 79 -21.74 -1.53 5.77
CA LEU A 79 -20.90 -0.88 6.78
C LEU A 79 -20.01 0.19 6.14
N PRO A 80 -19.71 1.28 6.87
CA PRO A 80 -18.74 2.27 6.41
C PRO A 80 -17.38 1.64 6.11
N ALA A 81 -16.65 2.20 5.13
CA ALA A 81 -15.33 1.70 4.75
C ALA A 81 -14.35 1.60 5.94
N ALA A 82 -14.43 2.55 6.89
CA ALA A 82 -13.63 2.52 8.10
C ALA A 82 -13.87 1.26 8.95
N ASN A 83 -15.12 0.82 9.09
CA ASN A 83 -15.48 -0.40 9.83
C ASN A 83 -14.95 -1.64 9.11
N LEU A 84 -15.15 -1.73 7.79
CA LEU A 84 -14.61 -2.82 6.97
C LEU A 84 -13.10 -2.96 7.15
N ILE A 85 -12.36 -1.86 7.00
CA ILE A 85 -10.90 -1.85 7.13
C ILE A 85 -10.49 -2.17 8.57
N TYR A 86 -11.13 -1.56 9.58
CA TYR A 86 -10.82 -1.82 10.98
C TYR A 86 -10.99 -3.30 11.36
N TYR A 87 -12.13 -3.91 11.00
CA TYR A 87 -12.41 -5.30 11.34
C TYR A 87 -11.50 -6.28 10.60
N THR A 88 -11.24 -6.06 9.30
CA THR A 88 -10.35 -6.92 8.52
C THR A 88 -8.89 -6.77 8.94
N PHE A 89 -8.44 -5.56 9.28
CA PHE A 89 -7.10 -5.30 9.80
C PHE A 89 -6.89 -5.99 11.16
N GLY A 90 -7.83 -5.85 12.09
CA GLY A 90 -7.74 -6.49 13.41
C GLY A 90 -7.90 -8.01 13.34
N LEU A 91 -8.80 -8.53 12.51
CA LEU A 91 -8.95 -9.97 12.28
C LEU A 91 -7.66 -10.58 11.74
N SER A 92 -6.99 -9.90 10.81
CA SER A 92 -5.71 -10.36 10.25
C SER A 92 -4.64 -10.55 11.34
N LEU A 93 -4.59 -9.67 12.34
CA LEU A 93 -3.69 -9.82 13.49
C LEU A 93 -4.09 -11.02 14.36
N ILE A 94 -5.38 -11.16 14.68
CA ILE A 94 -5.93 -12.27 15.46
C ILE A 94 -5.57 -13.62 14.81
N LEU A 95 -5.71 -13.73 13.48
CA LEU A 95 -5.43 -14.96 12.73
C LEU A 95 -3.95 -15.32 12.69
N ILE A 96 -3.04 -14.37 12.90
CA ILE A 96 -1.58 -14.61 12.96
C ILE A 96 -1.11 -14.96 14.37
N VAL A 97 -1.71 -14.34 15.40
CA VAL A 97 -1.22 -14.43 16.78
C VAL A 97 -1.92 -15.54 17.56
N VAL A 98 -3.23 -15.70 17.39
CA VAL A 98 -4.05 -16.57 18.23
C VAL A 98 -4.23 -17.92 17.53
N ARG A 99 -3.90 -19.03 18.20
CA ARG A 99 -4.06 -20.39 17.66
C ARG A 99 -5.44 -21.01 17.93
N GLY A 100 -5.96 -20.82 19.15
CA GLY A 100 -7.21 -21.43 19.61
C GLY A 100 -8.45 -20.83 18.94
N SER A 101 -9.33 -21.68 18.41
CA SER A 101 -10.53 -21.23 17.67
C SER A 101 -11.50 -20.42 18.53
N ILE A 102 -11.75 -20.85 19.77
CA ILE A 102 -12.63 -20.13 20.71
C ILE A 102 -12.03 -18.77 21.07
N SER A 103 -10.74 -18.72 21.39
CA SER A 103 -10.04 -17.46 21.70
C SER A 103 -10.06 -16.48 20.52
N ARG A 104 -10.01 -16.97 19.28
CA ARG A 104 -10.17 -16.12 18.08
C ARG A 104 -11.55 -15.50 18.00
N ILE A 105 -12.60 -16.30 18.25
CA ILE A 105 -13.99 -15.82 18.24
C ILE A 105 -14.18 -14.75 19.34
N LEU A 106 -13.74 -15.04 20.57
CA LEU A 106 -13.81 -14.09 21.68
C LEU A 106 -13.04 -12.80 21.38
N ALA A 107 -11.81 -12.91 20.87
CA ALA A 107 -11.01 -11.74 20.47
C ALA A 107 -11.69 -10.93 19.36
N PHE A 108 -12.34 -11.59 18.39
CA PHE A 108 -13.04 -10.90 17.32
C PHE A 108 -14.34 -10.23 17.80
N ILE A 109 -15.07 -10.82 18.75
CA ILE A 109 -16.21 -10.16 19.41
C ILE A 109 -15.75 -8.90 20.14
N VAL A 110 -14.66 -8.99 20.91
CA VAL A 110 -14.06 -7.82 21.58
C VAL A 110 -13.65 -6.76 20.56
N LEU A 111 -13.08 -7.16 19.41
CA LEU A 111 -12.73 -6.25 18.33
C LEU A 111 -13.96 -5.54 17.75
N ILE A 112 -15.08 -6.24 17.55
CA ILE A 112 -16.33 -5.65 17.06
C ILE A 112 -16.85 -4.59 18.04
N ILE A 113 -16.92 -4.93 19.32
CA ILE A 113 -17.36 -4.02 20.39
C ILE A 113 -16.45 -2.80 20.45
N ALA A 114 -15.13 -3.00 20.46
CA ALA A 114 -14.16 -1.91 20.44
C ALA A 114 -14.34 -1.02 19.19
N GLY A 115 -14.54 -1.62 18.01
CA GLY A 115 -14.77 -0.88 16.77
C GLY A 115 -16.03 -0.03 16.79
N TYR A 116 -17.11 -0.50 17.44
CA TYR A 116 -18.34 0.27 17.63
C TYR A 116 -18.07 1.58 18.38
N PHE A 117 -17.31 1.53 19.49
CA PHE A 117 -16.97 2.71 20.27
C PHE A 117 -15.88 3.58 19.61
N LEU A 118 -14.79 2.97 19.14
CA LEU A 118 -13.63 3.70 18.62
C LEU A 118 -13.92 4.46 17.32
N LEU A 119 -14.75 3.90 16.43
CA LEU A 119 -15.03 4.53 15.14
C LEU A 119 -16.10 5.65 15.20
N THR A 120 -16.66 5.93 16.38
CA THR A 120 -17.41 7.17 16.63
C THR A 120 -16.50 8.39 16.48
N ASN A 121 -15.22 8.24 16.80
CA ASN A 121 -14.22 9.29 16.69
C ASN A 121 -13.87 9.59 15.21
N ASN A 122 -14.01 10.86 14.79
CA ASN A 122 -13.75 11.30 13.42
C ASN A 122 -12.31 11.04 12.95
N LEU A 123 -11.33 11.16 13.84
CA LEU A 123 -9.92 10.89 13.53
C LEU A 123 -9.72 9.41 13.23
N LEU A 124 -10.20 8.51 14.09
CA LEU A 124 -10.07 7.06 13.87
C LEU A 124 -10.84 6.61 12.62
N ARG A 125 -12.04 7.16 12.39
CA ARG A 125 -12.79 6.90 11.16
C ARG A 125 -12.03 7.35 9.91
N THR A 126 -11.30 8.47 9.99
CA THR A 126 -10.46 8.96 8.88
C THR A 126 -9.21 8.10 8.70
N ILE A 127 -8.56 7.69 9.79
CA ILE A 127 -7.39 6.81 9.75
C ILE A 127 -7.77 5.50 9.07
N PHE A 128 -8.78 4.77 9.56
CA PHE A 128 -9.15 3.48 8.99
C PHE A 128 -9.87 3.58 7.65
N GLY A 129 -10.71 4.60 7.44
CA GLY A 129 -11.52 4.73 6.23
C GLY A 129 -10.81 5.41 5.06
N LEU A 130 -9.77 6.20 5.31
CA LEU A 130 -9.03 6.93 4.28
C LEU A 130 -7.56 6.55 4.28
N TYR A 131 -6.84 6.76 5.38
CA TYR A 131 -5.36 6.65 5.37
C TYR A 131 -4.84 5.21 5.34
N VAL A 132 -5.44 4.26 6.07
CA VAL A 132 -5.04 2.84 6.07
C VAL A 132 -4.98 2.27 4.65
N PRO A 133 -6.05 2.31 3.84
CA PRO A 133 -6.01 1.75 2.48
C PRO A 133 -5.29 2.63 1.45
N THR A 134 -4.89 3.85 1.82
CA THR A 134 -4.16 4.76 0.92
C THR A 134 -2.75 4.95 1.44
N PHE A 135 -2.46 6.09 2.06
CA PHE A 135 -1.14 6.55 2.41
C PHE A 135 -0.39 5.63 3.38
N ILE A 136 -1.07 5.08 4.40
CA ILE A 136 -0.45 4.13 5.34
C ILE A 136 -0.05 2.85 4.61
N HIS A 137 -0.93 2.31 3.75
CA HIS A 137 -0.58 1.13 2.95
C HIS A 137 0.59 1.41 1.99
N VAL A 138 0.44 2.41 1.12
CA VAL A 138 1.43 2.63 0.06
C VAL A 138 2.75 3.18 0.58
N TYR A 139 2.77 3.89 1.71
CA TYR A 139 3.99 4.51 2.24
C TYR A 139 4.48 3.85 3.53
N LEU A 140 3.66 3.79 4.58
CA LEU A 140 4.10 3.29 5.88
C LEU A 140 4.41 1.78 5.85
N PHE A 141 3.51 0.96 5.30
CA PHE A 141 3.75 -0.49 5.19
C PHE A 141 4.89 -0.81 4.22
N THR A 142 4.99 -0.11 3.10
CA THR A 142 6.17 -0.18 2.19
C THR A 142 7.47 0.09 2.93
N GLY A 143 7.53 1.18 3.71
CA GLY A 143 8.69 1.50 4.53
C GLY A 143 9.03 0.41 5.55
N ALA A 144 8.01 -0.14 6.22
CA ALA A 144 8.18 -1.26 7.14
C ALA A 144 8.76 -2.50 6.43
N PHE A 145 8.32 -2.83 5.21
CA PHE A 145 8.90 -3.94 4.44
C PHE A 145 10.36 -3.72 4.08
N ILE A 146 10.73 -2.50 3.69
CA ILE A 146 12.12 -2.17 3.35
C ILE A 146 12.99 -2.26 4.59
N LEU A 147 12.54 -1.67 5.71
CA LEU A 147 13.25 -1.73 6.98
C LEU A 147 13.39 -3.18 7.48
N PHE A 148 12.31 -3.96 7.45
CA PHE A 148 12.35 -5.36 7.87
C PHE A 148 13.32 -6.18 7.02
N GLY A 149 13.36 -5.96 5.70
CA GLY A 149 14.35 -6.57 4.81
C GLY A 149 15.78 -6.19 5.18
N ALA A 150 16.06 -4.90 5.38
CA ALA A 150 17.39 -4.41 5.77
C ALA A 150 17.86 -4.99 7.12
N LEU A 151 16.96 -5.03 8.10
CA LEU A 151 17.19 -5.60 9.42
C LEU A 151 17.49 -7.10 9.35
N LYS A 152 16.75 -7.85 8.52
CA LYS A 152 16.92 -9.30 8.35
C LYS A 152 18.19 -9.66 7.59
N ASP A 153 18.47 -8.96 6.50
CA ASP A 153 19.59 -9.28 5.60
C ASP A 153 20.93 -8.77 6.15
N LYS A 154 20.90 -7.79 7.07
CA LYS A 154 22.08 -7.19 7.74
C LYS A 154 23.11 -6.57 6.78
N ILE A 155 22.64 -6.03 5.66
CA ILE A 155 23.49 -5.42 4.62
C ILE A 155 23.28 -3.90 4.58
N VAL A 156 24.39 -3.15 4.53
CA VAL A 156 24.42 -1.68 4.52
C VAL A 156 23.56 -1.09 3.41
N SER A 157 23.61 -1.64 2.19
CA SER A 157 22.80 -1.16 1.07
C SER A 157 21.29 -1.21 1.33
N GLY A 158 20.82 -2.14 2.17
CA GLY A 158 19.41 -2.21 2.58
C GLY A 158 19.00 -1.03 3.46
N TYR A 159 19.84 -0.65 4.42
CA TYR A 159 19.62 0.55 5.24
C TYR A 159 19.72 1.82 4.41
N LEU A 160 20.65 1.86 3.46
CA LEU A 160 20.82 2.98 2.54
C LEU A 160 19.56 3.16 1.67
N ALA A 161 18.98 2.06 1.17
CA ALA A 161 17.68 2.11 0.48
C ALA A 161 16.56 2.64 1.40
N PHE A 162 16.49 2.20 2.66
CA PHE A 162 15.50 2.72 3.61
C PHE A 162 15.68 4.23 3.88
N ILE A 163 16.91 4.71 4.00
CA ILE A 163 17.21 6.13 4.16
C ILE A 163 16.75 6.93 2.94
N PHE A 164 17.07 6.47 1.72
CA PHE A 164 16.61 7.13 0.48
C PHE A 164 15.09 7.15 0.37
N PHE A 165 14.41 6.08 0.80
CA PHE A 165 12.96 6.03 0.84
C PHE A 165 12.35 7.13 1.71
N LEU A 166 12.97 7.42 2.87
CA LEU A 166 12.54 8.50 3.76
C LEU A 166 12.95 9.89 3.25
N LEU A 167 14.13 10.02 2.65
CA LEU A 167 14.67 11.30 2.20
C LEU A 167 13.97 11.84 0.94
N CYS A 168 13.69 10.99 -0.05
CA CYS A 168 13.08 11.44 -1.32
C CYS A 168 11.82 12.30 -1.13
N PRO A 169 10.79 11.90 -0.35
CA PRO A 169 9.60 12.72 -0.15
C PRO A 169 9.90 14.01 0.65
N VAL A 170 10.84 13.98 1.59
CA VAL A 170 11.26 15.20 2.31
C VAL A 170 11.90 16.21 1.35
N LEU A 171 12.81 15.74 0.49
CA LEU A 171 13.45 16.58 -0.53
C LEU A 171 12.43 17.15 -1.52
N LEU A 172 11.43 16.36 -1.93
CA LEU A 172 10.33 16.83 -2.79
C LEU A 172 9.52 17.96 -2.15
N CYS A 173 9.38 17.95 -0.83
CA CYS A 173 8.67 18.98 -0.08
C CYS A 173 9.52 20.23 0.17
N VAL A 174 10.83 20.08 0.42
CA VAL A 174 11.69 21.20 0.86
C VAL A 174 12.36 21.93 -0.30
N LEU A 175 12.85 21.23 -1.31
CA LEU A 175 13.69 21.84 -2.36
C LEU A 175 12.89 22.51 -3.47
N PHE A 176 11.63 22.15 -3.63
CA PHE A 176 10.85 22.46 -4.84
C PHE A 176 9.56 23.24 -4.56
N THR A 177 9.54 24.06 -3.51
CA THR A 177 8.34 24.75 -3.01
C THR A 177 7.74 25.74 -4.00
N SER A 178 8.56 26.36 -4.87
CA SER A 178 8.11 27.38 -5.83
C SER A 178 7.84 26.85 -7.25
N TYR A 179 8.34 25.66 -7.59
CA TYR A 179 8.12 25.10 -8.92
C TYR A 179 6.74 24.46 -8.99
N HIS A 180 5.96 24.72 -10.03
CA HIS A 180 4.72 24.03 -10.30
C HIS A 180 4.42 24.03 -11.80
N ASN A 181 4.26 22.84 -12.38
CA ASN A 181 3.80 22.69 -13.76
C ASN A 181 2.28 22.67 -13.78
N THR A 182 1.70 23.39 -14.75
CA THR A 182 0.26 23.32 -15.00
C THR A 182 -0.14 21.89 -15.38
N PRO A 183 -1.03 21.24 -14.62
CA PRO A 183 -1.44 19.88 -14.93
C PRO A 183 -2.22 19.82 -16.23
N ALA A 184 -2.12 18.70 -16.95
CA ALA A 184 -2.89 18.46 -18.15
C ALA A 184 -4.40 18.46 -17.86
N THR A 185 -5.20 18.96 -18.80
CA THR A 185 -6.66 19.09 -18.64
C THR A 185 -7.32 17.75 -18.31
N TRP A 186 -6.87 16.66 -18.93
CA TRP A 186 -7.39 15.32 -18.63
C TRP A 186 -7.09 14.91 -17.18
N ALA A 187 -5.93 15.27 -16.63
CA ALA A 187 -5.58 14.94 -15.25
C ALA A 187 -6.47 15.73 -14.29
N ILE A 188 -6.66 17.03 -14.53
CA ILE A 188 -7.56 17.88 -13.75
C ILE A 188 -8.97 17.27 -13.67
N ASN A 189 -9.53 16.87 -14.81
CA ASN A 189 -10.89 16.33 -14.89
C ASN A 189 -11.06 15.01 -14.13
N ASN A 190 -9.99 14.23 -13.98
CA ASN A 190 -10.03 12.90 -13.38
C ASN A 190 -9.46 12.85 -11.95
N TYR A 191 -8.77 13.89 -11.46
CA TYR A 191 -8.06 13.85 -10.16
C TYR A 191 -8.99 13.81 -8.92
N ASP A 192 -10.30 13.93 -9.09
CA ASP A 192 -11.25 14.13 -8.00
C ASP A 192 -11.18 13.07 -6.88
N SER A 193 -10.99 11.80 -7.25
CA SER A 193 -10.86 10.70 -6.28
C SER A 193 -9.66 10.85 -5.34
N PHE A 194 -8.58 11.50 -5.79
CA PHE A 194 -7.37 11.74 -4.98
C PHE A 194 -7.40 13.08 -4.24
N LYS A 195 -8.23 14.05 -4.65
CA LYS A 195 -8.36 15.35 -3.98
C LYS A 195 -8.66 15.21 -2.50
N LYS A 196 -9.52 14.24 -2.14
CA LYS A 196 -9.93 14.03 -0.74
C LYS A 196 -8.75 13.75 0.20
N LEU A 197 -7.69 13.09 -0.27
CA LEU A 197 -6.49 12.88 0.53
C LEU A 197 -5.82 14.21 0.90
N ILE A 198 -5.74 15.11 -0.06
CA ILE A 198 -5.09 16.41 0.09
C ILE A 198 -5.94 17.34 0.96
N THR A 199 -7.23 17.45 0.66
CA THR A 199 -8.13 18.37 1.39
C THR A 199 -8.30 17.98 2.85
N VAL A 200 -8.36 16.68 3.15
CA VAL A 200 -8.41 16.16 4.52
C VAL A 200 -7.06 16.36 5.23
N ALA A 201 -5.94 16.14 4.56
CA ALA A 201 -4.62 16.36 5.14
C ALA A 201 -4.37 17.84 5.49
N LEU A 202 -4.77 18.76 4.61
CA LEU A 202 -4.68 20.21 4.82
C LEU A 202 -5.78 20.77 5.72
N ARG A 203 -6.77 19.96 6.10
CA ARG A 203 -7.99 20.40 6.80
C ARG A 203 -8.67 21.59 6.10
N SER A 204 -8.62 21.61 4.77
CA SER A 204 -9.13 22.67 3.94
C SER A 204 -9.94 22.09 2.78
N PRO A 205 -11.27 21.94 2.93
CA PRO A 205 -12.13 21.33 1.92
C PRO A 205 -12.20 22.10 0.60
N SER A 206 -12.00 23.42 0.64
CA SER A 206 -12.11 24.33 -0.50
C SER A 206 -10.76 24.69 -1.14
N VAL A 207 -9.65 24.12 -0.67
CA VAL A 207 -8.32 24.41 -1.24
C VAL A 207 -8.28 24.02 -2.72
N ASN A 208 -7.78 24.93 -3.55
CA ASN A 208 -7.47 24.59 -4.94
C ASN A 208 -6.22 23.70 -4.94
N VAL A 209 -6.44 22.39 -5.14
CA VAL A 209 -5.38 21.39 -5.06
C VAL A 209 -4.31 21.57 -6.13
N TYR A 210 -4.63 22.26 -7.23
CA TYR A 210 -3.75 22.43 -8.37
C TYR A 210 -2.83 23.63 -8.18
N THR A 211 -3.28 24.71 -7.53
CA THR A 211 -2.49 25.95 -7.43
C THR A 211 -1.90 26.19 -6.05
N SER A 212 -2.47 25.62 -4.98
CA SER A 212 -1.96 25.80 -3.63
C SER A 212 -0.59 25.13 -3.47
N PRO A 213 0.47 25.85 -3.04
CA PRO A 213 1.81 25.27 -2.88
C PRO A 213 1.81 24.04 -1.96
N ALA A 214 1.09 24.10 -0.83
CA ALA A 214 0.98 22.98 0.10
C ALA A 214 0.26 21.76 -0.52
N ALA A 215 -0.78 22.00 -1.34
CA ALA A 215 -1.49 20.93 -2.02
C ALA A 215 -0.64 20.27 -3.11
N VAL A 216 0.12 21.06 -3.86
CA VAL A 216 1.08 20.57 -4.86
C VAL A 216 2.17 19.74 -4.19
N MET A 217 2.73 20.19 -3.07
CA MET A 217 3.71 19.44 -2.28
C MET A 217 3.15 18.07 -1.84
N LEU A 218 1.93 18.04 -1.28
CA LEU A 218 1.28 16.79 -0.92
C LEU A 218 1.01 15.89 -2.13
N THR A 219 0.64 16.47 -3.27
CA THR A 219 0.42 15.74 -4.53
C THR A 219 1.72 15.06 -4.99
N ARG A 220 2.86 15.74 -4.93
CA ARG A 220 4.18 15.13 -5.21
C ARG A 220 4.50 13.97 -4.28
N LEU A 221 4.22 14.15 -3.00
CA LEU A 221 4.44 13.12 -2.00
C LEU A 221 3.59 11.88 -2.31
N ILE A 222 2.28 12.07 -2.58
CA ILE A 222 1.37 10.99 -2.97
C ILE A 222 1.83 10.34 -4.28
N ALA A 223 2.24 11.12 -5.28
CA ALA A 223 2.75 10.62 -6.55
C ALA A 223 3.97 9.72 -6.36
N PHE A 224 4.95 10.17 -5.58
CA PHE A 224 6.11 9.37 -5.20
C PHE A 224 5.69 8.08 -4.49
N ALA A 225 4.85 8.18 -3.46
CA ALA A 225 4.45 7.05 -2.64
C ALA A 225 3.74 5.96 -3.46
N TYR A 226 2.77 6.33 -4.30
CA TYR A 226 2.06 5.37 -5.14
C TYR A 226 2.98 4.75 -6.21
N THR A 227 3.75 5.57 -6.92
CA THR A 227 4.64 5.09 -7.98
C THR A 227 5.68 4.13 -7.42
N TYR A 228 6.38 4.56 -6.37
CA TYR A 228 7.44 3.76 -5.78
C TYR A 228 6.90 2.50 -5.09
N HIS A 229 5.73 2.55 -4.44
CA HIS A 229 5.10 1.35 -3.86
C HIS A 229 4.94 0.25 -4.92
N TYR A 230 4.38 0.58 -6.09
CA TYR A 230 4.21 -0.38 -7.18
C TYR A 230 5.55 -0.83 -7.77
N LEU A 231 6.50 0.09 -7.97
CA LEU A 231 7.83 -0.28 -8.49
C LEU A 231 8.62 -1.17 -7.52
N ASN A 232 8.53 -0.92 -6.21
CA ASN A 232 9.19 -1.71 -5.16
C ASN A 232 8.79 -3.19 -5.21
N TRP A 233 7.55 -3.48 -5.58
CA TRP A 233 7.10 -4.86 -5.82
C TRP A 233 7.82 -5.49 -7.01
N PHE A 234 7.89 -4.77 -8.13
CA PHE A 234 8.49 -5.26 -9.37
C PHE A 234 10.02 -5.32 -9.36
N THR A 235 10.70 -4.48 -8.58
CA THR A 235 12.18 -4.52 -8.45
C THR A 235 12.65 -5.73 -7.64
N LYS A 236 11.81 -6.28 -6.76
CA LYS A 236 12.13 -7.41 -5.87
C LYS A 236 11.85 -8.79 -6.49
N THR A 237 11.98 -8.94 -7.81
CA THR A 237 11.71 -10.20 -8.56
C THR A 237 12.37 -11.45 -7.98
N ARG A 238 13.56 -11.36 -7.36
CA ARG A 238 14.26 -12.53 -6.81
C ARG A 238 13.84 -12.93 -5.39
N VAL A 239 13.32 -11.97 -4.63
CA VAL A 239 12.77 -12.23 -3.28
C VAL A 239 11.31 -12.64 -3.39
N ILE A 240 10.57 -11.97 -4.28
CA ILE A 240 9.14 -12.10 -4.43
C ILE A 240 8.80 -13.11 -5.54
N ASN A 241 9.62 -13.31 -6.58
CA ASN A 241 9.37 -14.33 -7.61
C ASN A 241 7.96 -14.27 -8.24
N TRP A 242 7.38 -13.07 -8.37
CA TRP A 242 6.03 -12.88 -8.92
C TRP A 242 5.87 -13.46 -10.34
N HIS A 243 6.95 -13.47 -11.13
CA HIS A 243 7.03 -14.05 -12.47
C HIS A 243 7.07 -15.61 -12.50
N ARG A 244 7.28 -16.28 -11.36
CA ARG A 244 7.37 -17.76 -11.30
C ARG A 244 5.98 -18.36 -11.14
N ILE A 245 5.15 -18.19 -12.17
CA ILE A 245 3.79 -18.72 -12.28
C ILE A 245 3.63 -19.49 -13.60
N SER A 246 2.60 -20.33 -13.72
CA SER A 246 2.31 -20.99 -14.99
C SER A 246 1.97 -19.98 -16.09
N VAL A 247 2.29 -20.32 -17.34
CA VAL A 247 2.00 -19.46 -18.51
C VAL A 247 0.51 -19.14 -18.58
N THR A 248 -0.36 -20.11 -18.33
CA THR A 248 -1.82 -19.91 -18.26
C THR A 248 -2.18 -18.82 -17.25
N ARG A 249 -1.59 -18.86 -16.04
CA ARG A 249 -1.83 -17.85 -15.02
C ARG A 249 -1.30 -16.49 -15.44
N ALA A 250 -0.10 -16.43 -16.02
CA ALA A 250 0.48 -15.19 -16.52
C ALA A 250 -0.39 -14.53 -17.61
N VAL A 251 -0.91 -15.33 -18.55
CA VAL A 251 -1.83 -14.86 -19.61
C VAL A 251 -3.12 -14.33 -19.00
N ILE A 252 -3.73 -15.05 -18.06
CA ILE A 252 -4.96 -14.59 -17.37
C ILE A 252 -4.71 -13.24 -16.67
N LEU A 253 -3.62 -13.12 -15.91
CA LEU A 253 -3.29 -11.86 -15.22
C LEU A 253 -3.05 -10.73 -16.23
N GLY A 254 -2.38 -11.01 -17.36
CA GLY A 254 -2.14 -10.05 -18.43
C GLY A 254 -3.43 -9.56 -19.09
N ILE A 255 -4.39 -10.47 -19.34
CA ILE A 255 -5.71 -10.12 -19.89
C ILE A 255 -6.49 -9.24 -18.91
N ILE A 256 -6.55 -9.62 -17.63
CA ILE A 256 -7.27 -8.84 -16.61
C ILE A 256 -6.63 -7.46 -16.45
N TRP A 257 -5.29 -7.39 -16.48
CA TRP A 257 -4.57 -6.12 -16.45
C TRP A 257 -4.91 -5.25 -17.66
N ALA A 258 -4.79 -5.76 -18.88
CA ALA A 258 -5.10 -5.01 -20.10
C ALA A 258 -6.56 -4.55 -20.13
N ALA A 259 -7.50 -5.40 -19.70
CA ALA A 259 -8.91 -5.05 -19.56
C ALA A 259 -9.12 -3.95 -18.52
N SER A 260 -8.42 -3.99 -17.39
CA SER A 260 -8.51 -2.97 -16.32
C SER A 260 -8.00 -1.61 -16.81
N VAL A 261 -6.86 -1.58 -17.50
CA VAL A 261 -6.28 -0.37 -18.11
C VAL A 261 -7.22 0.18 -19.17
N THR A 262 -7.71 -0.67 -20.08
CA THR A 262 -8.64 -0.26 -21.15
C THR A 262 -9.92 0.31 -20.57
N LEU A 263 -10.50 -0.34 -19.56
CA LEU A 263 -11.72 0.12 -18.89
C LEU A 263 -11.53 1.50 -18.26
N TYR A 264 -10.36 1.75 -17.64
CA TYR A 264 -10.01 3.05 -17.07
C TYR A 264 -9.97 4.17 -18.10
N PHE A 265 -9.30 3.95 -19.23
CA PHE A 265 -9.20 4.98 -20.28
C PHE A 265 -10.47 5.11 -21.13
N TYR A 266 -11.24 4.03 -21.31
CA TYR A 266 -12.50 4.05 -22.05
C TYR A 266 -13.63 4.71 -21.24
N ASN A 267 -13.74 4.38 -19.94
CA ASN A 267 -14.74 4.96 -19.05
C ASN A 267 -14.14 5.16 -17.65
N TYR A 268 -13.61 6.37 -17.42
CA TYR A 268 -12.95 6.73 -16.17
C TYR A 268 -13.78 6.39 -14.93
N ARG A 269 -15.08 6.75 -14.91
CA ARG A 269 -15.94 6.58 -13.73
C ARG A 269 -16.13 5.10 -13.36
N LEU A 270 -16.23 4.23 -14.36
CA LEU A 270 -16.35 2.78 -14.13
C LEU A 270 -14.98 2.18 -13.80
N GLY A 271 -13.94 2.54 -14.56
CA GLY A 271 -12.59 2.04 -14.36
C GLY A 271 -12.00 2.40 -13.00
N ILE A 272 -12.16 3.63 -12.51
CA ILE A 272 -11.66 4.00 -11.18
C ILE A 272 -12.34 3.20 -10.07
N LYS A 273 -13.64 2.89 -10.19
CA LYS A 273 -14.35 2.04 -9.22
C LYS A 273 -13.85 0.59 -9.27
N TRP A 274 -13.59 0.08 -10.46
CA TRP A 274 -13.03 -1.26 -10.65
C TRP A 274 -11.62 -1.37 -10.07
N LEU A 275 -10.75 -0.41 -10.37
CA LEU A 275 -9.39 -0.35 -9.82
C LEU A 275 -9.40 -0.16 -8.30
N PHE A 276 -10.33 0.64 -7.77
CA PHE A 276 -10.53 0.78 -6.34
C PHE A 276 -10.91 -0.54 -5.68
N LEU A 277 -11.81 -1.31 -6.27
CA LEU A 277 -12.17 -2.64 -5.78
C LEU A 277 -10.95 -3.58 -5.77
N LEU A 278 -10.20 -3.65 -6.88
CA LEU A 278 -9.00 -4.47 -6.97
C LEU A 278 -7.94 -4.05 -5.94
N SER A 279 -7.71 -2.75 -5.80
CA SER A 279 -6.80 -2.17 -4.81
C SER A 279 -7.23 -2.55 -3.39
N LEU A 280 -8.51 -2.42 -3.06
CA LEU A 280 -9.04 -2.72 -1.73
C LEU A 280 -8.89 -4.20 -1.37
N ILE A 281 -9.18 -5.10 -2.32
CA ILE A 281 -9.00 -6.54 -2.14
C ILE A 281 -7.54 -6.86 -1.86
N HIS A 282 -6.62 -6.31 -2.66
CA HIS A 282 -5.18 -6.49 -2.47
C HIS A 282 -4.73 -6.02 -1.08
N VAL A 283 -5.11 -4.80 -0.67
CA VAL A 283 -4.77 -4.21 0.63
C VAL A 283 -5.21 -5.13 1.79
N ILE A 284 -6.48 -5.58 1.76
CA ILE A 284 -7.05 -6.42 2.81
C ILE A 284 -6.33 -7.77 2.89
N LEU A 285 -6.01 -8.37 1.74
CA LEU A 285 -5.30 -9.65 1.68
C LEU A 285 -3.83 -9.55 2.11
N GLU A 286 -3.24 -8.36 2.06
CA GLU A 286 -1.86 -8.10 2.52
C GLU A 286 -1.77 -7.81 4.02
N PHE A 287 -2.86 -7.43 4.70
CA PHE A 287 -2.83 -7.13 6.14
C PHE A 287 -2.14 -8.17 7.03
N PRO A 288 -2.32 -9.49 6.83
CA PRO A 288 -1.56 -10.47 7.60
C PRO A 288 -0.04 -10.29 7.42
N LEU A 289 0.42 -10.08 6.19
CA LEU A 289 1.83 -9.86 5.89
C LEU A 289 2.34 -8.54 6.52
N ASN A 290 1.52 -7.49 6.54
CA ASN A 290 1.84 -6.22 7.19
C ASN A 290 2.08 -6.43 8.69
N HIS A 291 1.15 -7.08 9.39
CA HIS A 291 1.33 -7.43 10.81
C HIS A 291 2.59 -8.25 11.07
N LYS A 292 2.82 -9.27 10.24
CA LYS A 292 4.02 -10.12 10.33
C LYS A 292 5.32 -9.31 10.20
N SER A 293 5.34 -8.30 9.36
CA SER A 293 6.51 -7.44 9.15
C SER A 293 6.78 -6.56 10.36
N PHE A 294 5.77 -5.93 10.95
CA PHE A 294 5.94 -5.18 12.20
C PHE A 294 6.40 -6.06 13.38
N ILE A 295 5.80 -7.25 13.52
CA ILE A 295 6.25 -8.23 14.53
C ILE A 295 7.72 -8.62 14.28
N GLY A 296 8.10 -8.79 13.01
CA GLY A 296 9.47 -9.11 12.61
C GLY A 296 10.48 -8.01 12.93
N ILE A 297 10.14 -6.75 12.65
CA ILE A 297 10.96 -5.58 13.00
C ILE A 297 11.21 -5.54 14.52
N GLY A 298 10.14 -5.66 15.32
CA GLY A 298 10.27 -5.64 16.77
C GLY A 298 11.17 -6.75 17.32
N LYS A 299 11.09 -7.96 16.74
CA LYS A 299 11.97 -9.08 17.11
C LYS A 299 13.44 -8.81 16.79
N GLU A 300 13.74 -8.29 15.60
CA GLU A 300 15.12 -8.04 15.17
C GLU A 300 15.75 -6.88 15.93
N ILE A 301 14.98 -5.82 16.27
CA ILE A 301 15.45 -4.74 17.15
C ILE A 301 15.73 -5.27 18.55
N ARG A 302 14.81 -6.04 19.15
CA ARG A 302 15.02 -6.63 20.48
C ARG A 302 16.23 -7.56 20.52
N PHE A 303 16.42 -8.38 19.49
CA PHE A 303 17.58 -9.26 19.38
C PHE A 303 18.91 -8.49 19.40
N ARG A 304 18.96 -7.32 18.74
CA ARG A 304 20.16 -6.46 18.72
C ARG A 304 20.42 -5.73 20.03
N LEU A 305 19.37 -5.29 20.72
CA LEU A 305 19.50 -4.64 22.02
C LEU A 305 19.95 -5.63 23.10
N ASN A 306 19.47 -6.88 23.02
CA ASN A 306 19.78 -7.93 24.01
C ASN A 306 21.00 -8.79 23.65
N GLY A 307 21.53 -8.67 22.44
CA GLY A 307 22.70 -9.42 21.94
C GLY A 307 23.92 -8.54 21.71
N ALA A 308 23.94 -7.34 22.30
CA ALA A 308 25.07 -6.41 22.31
C ALA A 308 25.88 -6.51 23.63
N ASP A 309 25.77 -7.65 24.32
CA ASP A 309 26.64 -8.07 25.43
C ASP A 309 27.64 -9.13 24.94
#